data_AF-A0A258SS73-F1
#
_entry.id   AF-A0A258SS73-F1
#
_cell.length_a   1.000
_cell.length_b   1.000
_cell.length_c   1.000
_cell.angle_alpha   90.00
_cell.angle_beta   90.00
_cell.angle_gamma   90.00
#
_symmetry.space_group_name_H-M   'P 1'
#
loop_
_entity.id
_entity.type
_entity.pdbx_description
1 polymer ?
#
loop_
_entity_poly.entity_id
_entity_poly.type
_entity_poly.pdbx_seq_one_letter_code
_entity_poly.pdbx_strand_id
1 'polypeptide(L)'
;MTREADGRAAVAALAPDADLEQVAKERGIKYFLISYVDLFGGLRAKLVPTAGIADMQKNGAGFAGFATWLDMTPADPDLFAVPDPTSLIQLPWNPEIGWLASDLYMEGKLVEQAPRTVLKKQLAAA
;
A
#
# COMPACT_ATOMS: atom_id res chain seq x y z
N MET A 1 23.48 17.50 -16.60
CA MET A 1 23.26 16.06 -16.34
C MET A 1 21.75 15.85 -16.19
N THR A 2 21.02 15.89 -17.29
CA THR A 2 19.57 15.69 -17.35
C THR A 2 19.33 14.18 -17.34
N ARG A 3 18.87 13.63 -16.22
CA ARG A 3 18.31 12.27 -16.22
C ARG A 3 16.92 12.37 -16.85
N GLU A 4 16.78 11.85 -18.06
CA GLU A 4 15.48 11.68 -18.70
C GLU A 4 14.59 10.82 -17.81
N ALA A 5 13.33 11.24 -17.66
CA ALA A 5 12.31 10.56 -16.89
C ALA A 5 11.71 9.41 -17.74
N ASP A 6 12.52 8.41 -18.04
CA ASP A 6 12.09 7.14 -18.68
C ASP A 6 11.35 6.21 -17.67
N GLY A 7 10.67 6.81 -16.69
CA GLY A 7 10.15 6.13 -15.50
C GLY A 7 8.79 5.46 -15.67
N ARG A 8 8.25 5.35 -16.88
CA ARG A 8 6.98 4.64 -17.15
C ARG A 8 7.25 3.30 -17.81
N ALA A 9 8.14 2.48 -17.25
CA ALA A 9 8.04 1.05 -17.49
C ALA A 9 6.78 0.58 -16.75
N ALA A 10 5.66 0.51 -17.46
CA ALA A 10 4.47 -0.21 -16.99
C ALA A 10 4.87 -1.67 -16.85
N VAL A 11 5.28 -2.06 -15.64
CA VAL A 11 5.52 -3.46 -15.34
C VAL A 11 4.16 -4.15 -15.40
N ALA A 12 4.11 -5.34 -16.01
CA ALA A 12 2.87 -6.12 -16.10
C ALA A 12 2.21 -6.19 -14.72
N ALA A 13 0.91 -5.87 -14.67
CA ALA A 13 0.13 -5.89 -13.44
C ALA A 13 0.24 -7.28 -12.81
N LEU A 14 0.60 -7.32 -11.52
CA LEU A 14 0.66 -8.57 -10.78
C LEU A 14 -0.76 -9.15 -10.62
N ALA A 15 -0.84 -10.46 -10.42
CA ALA A 15 -2.08 -11.10 -10.03
C ALA A 15 -2.47 -10.72 -8.59
N PRO A 16 -3.77 -10.73 -8.21
CA PRO A 16 -4.22 -10.40 -6.85
C PRO A 16 -3.61 -11.27 -5.74
N ASP A 17 -3.24 -12.50 -6.09
CA ASP A 17 -2.63 -13.51 -5.21
C ASP A 17 -1.11 -13.62 -5.35
N ALA A 18 -0.47 -12.67 -6.05
CA ALA A 18 0.99 -12.67 -6.23
C ALA A 18 1.74 -12.60 -4.89
N ASP A 19 2.75 -13.45 -4.71
CA ASP A 19 3.63 -13.43 -3.54
C ASP A 19 4.62 -12.26 -3.63
N LEU A 20 4.45 -11.25 -2.77
CA LEU A 20 5.30 -10.06 -2.77
C LEU A 20 6.74 -10.36 -2.33
N GLU A 21 6.98 -11.39 -1.51
CA GLU A 21 8.33 -11.77 -1.11
C GLU A 21 9.08 -12.40 -2.29
N GLN A 22 8.41 -13.26 -3.07
CA GLN A 22 8.97 -13.82 -4.29
C GLN A 22 9.25 -12.71 -5.32
N VAL A 23 8.28 -11.84 -5.57
CA VAL A 23 8.45 -10.71 -6.48
C VAL A 23 9.62 -9.81 -6.05
N ALA A 24 9.79 -9.59 -4.74
CA ALA A 24 10.91 -8.80 -4.23
C ALA A 24 12.27 -9.41 -4.57
N LYS A 25 12.40 -10.75 -4.40
CA LYS A 25 13.62 -11.49 -4.72
C LYS A 25 13.94 -11.41 -6.22
N GLU A 26 12.93 -11.60 -7.07
CA GLU A 26 13.09 -11.55 -8.53
C GLU A 26 13.47 -10.16 -9.04
N ARG A 27 12.92 -9.11 -8.42
CA ARG A 27 13.09 -7.72 -8.88
C ARG A 27 14.14 -6.92 -8.12
N GLY A 28 14.81 -7.51 -7.14
CA GLY A 28 15.82 -6.85 -6.31
C GLY A 28 15.26 -5.77 -5.38
N ILE A 29 13.98 -5.88 -4.97
CA ILE A 29 13.36 -4.95 -4.03
C ILE A 29 13.80 -5.31 -2.60
N LYS A 30 14.32 -4.33 -1.87
CA LYS A 30 14.78 -4.47 -0.47
C LYS A 30 13.78 -3.93 0.55
N TYR A 31 12.95 -2.97 0.13
CA TYR A 31 11.96 -2.34 0.99
C TYR A 31 10.65 -2.09 0.25
N PHE A 32 9.56 -2.06 1.00
CA PHE A 32 8.23 -1.71 0.52
C PHE A 32 7.69 -0.48 1.24
N LEU A 33 7.12 0.45 0.48
CA LEU A 33 6.28 1.53 0.99
C LEU A 33 4.82 1.05 0.95
N ILE A 34 4.37 0.48 2.06
CA ILE A 34 2.96 0.11 2.24
C ILE A 34 2.19 1.39 2.52
N SER A 35 1.41 1.80 1.52
CA SER A 35 0.89 3.17 1.44
C SER A 35 -0.62 3.22 1.34
N TYR A 36 -1.21 4.28 1.87
CA TYR A 36 -2.62 4.63 1.69
C TYR A 36 -2.80 6.14 1.63
N VAL A 37 -3.99 6.57 1.22
CA VAL A 37 -4.37 7.99 1.13
C VAL A 37 -5.48 8.26 2.14
N ASP A 38 -5.34 9.32 2.94
CA ASP A 38 -6.35 9.76 3.90
C ASP A 38 -7.39 10.72 3.27
N LEU A 39 -8.37 11.18 4.07
CA LEU A 39 -9.51 11.97 3.57
C LEU A 39 -9.12 13.29 2.89
N PHE A 40 -7.95 13.86 3.20
CA PHE A 40 -7.47 15.11 2.59
C PHE A 40 -6.40 14.87 1.51
N GLY A 41 -6.24 13.63 1.04
CA GLY A 41 -5.27 13.30 -0.01
C GLY A 41 -3.84 13.12 0.51
N GLY A 42 -3.63 13.09 1.84
CA GLY A 42 -2.32 12.87 2.44
C GLY A 42 -1.85 11.43 2.19
N LEU A 43 -0.69 11.28 1.53
CA LEU A 43 -0.05 9.98 1.39
C LEU A 43 0.59 9.56 2.71
N ARG A 44 0.15 8.43 3.25
CA ARG A 44 0.69 7.79 4.45
C ARG A 44 1.40 6.51 4.04
N ALA A 45 2.55 6.24 4.62
CA ALA A 45 3.30 5.02 4.30
C ALA A 45 4.11 4.52 5.50
N LYS A 46 4.40 3.22 5.49
CA LYS A 46 5.39 2.59 6.36
C LYS A 46 6.43 1.90 5.46
N LEU A 47 7.70 2.15 5.75
CA LEU A 47 8.81 1.48 5.07
C LEU A 47 9.06 0.13 5.76
N VAL A 48 8.83 -0.96 5.05
CA VAL A 48 8.96 -2.32 5.56
C VAL A 48 10.06 -3.04 4.78
N PRO A 49 11.05 -3.68 5.43
CA PRO A 49 12.02 -4.50 4.72
C PRO A 49 11.34 -5.71 4.08
N THR A 50 11.91 -6.23 2.98
CA THR A 50 11.41 -7.44 2.29
C THR A 50 11.22 -8.63 3.24
N ALA A 51 12.05 -8.76 4.26
CA ALA A 51 11.90 -9.82 5.28
C ALA A 51 10.55 -9.79 6.04
N GLY A 52 9.85 -8.66 6.05
CA GLY A 52 8.54 -8.51 6.69
C GLY A 52 7.36 -8.49 5.71
N ILE A 53 7.58 -8.51 4.39
CA ILE A 53 6.50 -8.23 3.43
C ILE A 53 5.41 -9.30 3.43
N ALA A 54 5.75 -10.58 3.61
CA ALA A 54 4.77 -11.67 3.65
C ALA A 54 3.77 -11.51 4.80
N ASP A 55 4.24 -11.10 5.98
CA ASP A 55 3.38 -10.82 7.12
C ASP A 55 2.48 -9.61 6.86
N MET A 56 3.05 -8.52 6.32
CA MET A 56 2.27 -7.33 6.00
C MET A 56 1.25 -7.58 4.87
N GLN A 57 1.57 -8.42 3.90
CA GLN A 57 0.65 -8.79 2.83
C GLN A 57 -0.57 -9.55 3.37
N LYS A 58 -0.37 -10.38 4.39
CA LYS A 58 -1.42 -11.16 5.02
C LYS A 58 -2.23 -10.36 6.04
N ASN A 59 -1.55 -9.64 6.91
CA ASN A 59 -2.13 -9.05 8.12
C ASN A 59 -2.25 -7.51 8.06
N GLY A 60 -1.56 -6.88 7.11
CA GLY A 60 -1.48 -5.42 6.99
C GLY A 60 -0.41 -4.79 7.88
N ALA A 61 0.02 -3.59 7.49
CA ALA A 61 0.90 -2.75 8.31
C ALA A 61 0.08 -1.92 9.30
N GLY A 62 0.41 -1.97 10.59
CA GLY A 62 -0.29 -1.24 11.65
C GLY A 62 0.03 0.27 11.68
N PHE A 63 -0.99 1.09 11.88
CA PHE A 63 -0.94 2.54 12.08
C PHE A 63 -1.94 2.95 13.16
N ALA A 64 -1.64 4.02 13.89
CA ALA A 64 -2.65 4.70 14.68
C ALA A 64 -3.49 5.58 13.73
N GLY A 65 -4.73 5.19 13.44
CA GLY A 65 -5.60 5.90 12.50
C GLY A 65 -5.83 7.38 12.86
N PHE A 66 -5.95 7.68 14.16
CA PHE A 66 -6.06 9.03 14.71
C PHE A 66 -4.91 9.97 14.31
N ALA A 67 -3.69 9.45 14.11
CA ALA A 67 -2.55 10.26 13.69
C ALA A 67 -2.63 10.69 12.21
N THR A 68 -3.73 10.35 11.53
CA THR A 68 -4.01 10.68 10.14
C THR A 68 -5.40 11.28 10.00
N TRP A 69 -5.76 11.69 8.79
CA TRP A 69 -7.07 12.30 8.55
C TRP A 69 -8.12 11.26 8.21
N LEU A 70 -8.44 10.39 9.17
CA LEU A 70 -9.43 9.32 9.03
C LEU A 70 -10.50 9.39 10.12
N ASP A 71 -10.81 10.58 10.66
CA ASP A 71 -11.90 10.82 11.64
C ASP A 71 -12.05 9.68 12.68
N MET A 72 -10.94 9.40 13.36
CA MET A 72 -10.82 8.38 14.41
C MET A 72 -10.40 9.06 15.71
N THR A 73 -10.42 8.34 16.83
CA THR A 73 -9.97 8.80 18.15
C THR A 73 -8.67 8.10 18.55
N PRO A 74 -7.88 8.68 19.48
CA PRO A 74 -6.67 8.00 19.98
C PRO A 74 -6.95 6.67 20.70
N ALA A 75 -8.20 6.41 21.08
CA ALA A 75 -8.62 5.20 21.77
C ALA A 75 -9.06 4.09 20.82
N ASP A 76 -9.24 4.40 19.53
CA ASP A 76 -9.58 3.39 18.54
C ASP A 76 -8.41 2.41 18.37
N PRO A 77 -8.70 1.13 18.08
CA PRO A 77 -7.66 0.15 17.82
C PRO A 77 -6.84 0.50 16.58
N ASP A 78 -5.69 -0.16 16.43
CA ASP A 78 -4.82 0.05 15.28
C ASP A 78 -5.54 -0.21 13.95
N LEU A 79 -5.24 0.66 13.00
CA LEU A 79 -5.58 0.58 11.59
C LEU A 79 -4.55 -0.29 10.87
N PHE A 80 -4.99 -1.25 10.08
CA PHE A 80 -4.12 -2.12 9.29
C PHE A 80 -4.24 -1.80 7.80
N ALA A 81 -3.14 -1.34 7.20
CA ALA A 81 -3.03 -1.13 5.77
C ALA A 81 -2.57 -2.42 5.09
N VAL A 82 -3.52 -3.12 4.45
CA VAL A 82 -3.27 -4.39 3.73
C VAL A 82 -2.91 -4.05 2.28
N PRO A 83 -1.65 -4.29 1.84
CA PRO A 83 -1.19 -3.90 0.51
C PRO A 83 -1.85 -4.75 -0.58
N ASP A 84 -2.22 -4.11 -1.68
CA ASP A 84 -2.73 -4.75 -2.89
C ASP A 84 -1.58 -5.06 -3.85
N PRO A 85 -1.23 -6.33 -4.09
CA PRO A 85 -0.10 -6.70 -4.94
C PRO A 85 -0.21 -6.20 -6.36
N THR A 86 -1.43 -6.10 -6.90
CA THR A 86 -1.68 -5.64 -8.27
C THR A 86 -1.25 -4.18 -8.50
N SER A 87 -1.10 -3.42 -7.41
CA SER A 87 -0.71 -2.01 -7.43
C SER A 87 0.81 -1.78 -7.34
N LEU A 88 1.63 -2.83 -7.31
CA LEU A 88 3.07 -2.71 -7.12
C LEU A 88 3.71 -1.83 -8.19
N ILE A 89 4.38 -0.77 -7.74
CA ILE A 89 5.25 0.06 -8.56
C ILE A 89 6.65 0.01 -7.96
N GLN A 90 7.60 -0.60 -8.64
CA GLN A 90 9.01 -0.45 -8.30
C GLN A 90 9.45 0.96 -8.69
N LEU A 91 9.96 1.75 -7.73
CA LEU A 91 10.23 3.16 -7.96
C LEU A 91 11.33 3.31 -9.03
N PRO A 92 11.07 4.00 -10.16
CA PRO A 92 12.04 4.07 -11.26
C PRO A 92 13.37 4.73 -10.89
N TRP A 93 13.34 5.67 -9.95
CA TRP A 93 14.53 6.39 -9.49
C TRP A 93 15.23 5.70 -8.31
N ASN A 94 14.59 4.74 -7.65
CA ASN A 94 15.19 3.92 -6.60
C ASN A 94 14.60 2.48 -6.64
N PRO A 95 15.14 1.63 -7.52
CA PRO A 95 14.59 0.30 -7.76
C PRO A 95 14.62 -0.64 -6.55
N GLU A 96 15.35 -0.31 -5.48
CA GLU A 96 15.34 -1.10 -4.25
C GLU A 96 14.05 -0.92 -3.44
N ILE A 97 13.13 -0.04 -3.86
CA ILE A 97 11.88 0.28 -3.18
C ILE A 97 10.68 -0.07 -4.06
N GLY A 98 9.76 -0.89 -3.54
CA GLY A 98 8.43 -1.14 -4.10
C GLY A 98 7.36 -0.30 -3.40
N TRP A 99 6.56 0.45 -4.13
CA TRP A 99 5.39 1.16 -3.60
C TRP A 99 4.12 0.34 -3.83
N LEU A 100 3.26 0.26 -2.82
CA LEU A 100 1.99 -0.46 -2.85
C LEU A 100 0.86 0.43 -2.32
N ALA A 101 -0.25 0.48 -3.05
CA ALA A 101 -1.52 0.97 -2.52
C ALA A 101 -2.13 -0.09 -1.60
N SER A 102 -2.81 0.35 -0.54
CA SER A 102 -3.37 -0.54 0.48
C SER A 102 -4.85 -0.25 0.72
N ASP A 103 -5.60 -1.31 1.03
CA ASP A 103 -6.91 -1.17 1.65
C ASP A 103 -6.76 -1.10 3.17
N LEU A 104 -7.67 -0.39 3.82
CA LEU A 104 -7.61 -0.13 5.25
C LEU A 104 -8.61 -1.01 6.00
N TYR A 105 -8.13 -1.69 7.03
CA TYR A 105 -8.93 -2.55 7.90
C TYR A 105 -8.79 -2.11 9.36
N MET A 106 -9.88 -2.20 10.11
CA MET A 106 -9.91 -2.02 11.56
C MET A 106 -10.87 -3.05 12.14
N GLU A 107 -10.45 -3.75 13.18
CA GLU A 107 -11.22 -4.86 13.78
C GLU A 107 -11.65 -5.92 12.74
N GLY A 108 -10.79 -6.21 11.76
CA GLY A 108 -11.06 -7.17 10.69
C GLY A 108 -12.08 -6.72 9.64
N LYS A 109 -12.58 -5.48 9.71
CA LYS A 109 -13.52 -4.91 8.75
C LYS A 109 -12.86 -3.82 7.92
N LEU A 110 -13.28 -3.68 6.66
CA LEU A 110 -12.86 -2.55 5.83
C LEU A 110 -13.29 -1.24 6.48
N VAL A 111 -12.37 -0.27 6.51
CA VAL A 111 -12.67 1.09 6.93
C VAL A 111 -13.48 1.78 5.84
N GLU A 112 -14.74 2.02 6.15
CA GLU A 112 -15.77 2.52 5.24
C GLU A 112 -15.43 3.89 4.63
N GLN A 113 -14.90 4.79 5.45
CA GLN A 113 -14.53 6.14 5.03
C GLN A 113 -13.18 6.22 4.31
N ALA A 114 -12.42 5.14 4.23
CA ALA A 114 -11.14 5.16 3.53
C ALA A 114 -11.37 5.48 2.04
N PRO A 115 -10.69 6.49 1.46
CA PRO A 115 -10.94 6.93 0.09
C PRO A 115 -10.91 5.81 -0.96
N ARG A 116 -9.96 4.88 -0.83
CA ARG A 116 -9.86 3.71 -1.73
C ARG A 116 -11.04 2.76 -1.59
N THR A 117 -11.53 2.54 -0.37
CA THR A 117 -12.73 1.74 -0.09
C THR A 117 -13.97 2.37 -0.73
N VAL A 118 -14.16 3.68 -0.55
CA VAL A 118 -15.26 4.43 -1.16
C VAL A 118 -15.24 4.29 -2.68
N LEU A 119 -14.08 4.49 -3.31
CA LEU A 119 -13.91 4.32 -4.75
C LEU A 119 -14.29 2.91 -5.22
N LYS A 120 -13.77 1.86 -4.56
CA LYS A 120 -14.08 0.46 -4.91
C LYS A 120 -15.58 0.17 -4.83
N LYS A 121 -16.28 0.70 -3.82
CA LYS A 121 -17.74 0.56 -3.70
C LYS A 121 -18.50 1.23 -4.83
N GLN A 122 -18.10 2.44 -5.22
CA GLN A 122 -18.73 3.13 -6.35
C GLN A 122 -18.50 2.40 -7.67
N LEU A 123 -17.29 1.88 -7.90
CA LEU A 123 -16.98 1.10 -9.10
C LEU A 123 -17.79 -0.21 -9.17
N ALA A 124 -18.04 -0.86 -8.03
CA ALA A 124 -18.85 -2.07 -7.98
C ALA A 124 -20.36 -1.83 -8.18
N ALA A 125 -20.82 -0.59 -7.95
CA ALA A 125 -22.22 -0.20 -8.09
C ALA A 125 -22.56 0.40 -9.47
N ALA A 126 -21.54 0.65 -10.31
CA ALA A 126 -21.67 1.19 -11.66
C ALA A 126 -21.96 0.08 -12.69
#